data_AF-A0A5C7PC70-F1
#
_entry.id   AF-A0A5C7PC70-F1
#
_cell.length_a   1.000
_cell.length_b   1.000
_cell.length_c   1.000
_cell.angle_alpha   90.00
_cell.angle_beta   90.00
_cell.angle_gamma   90.00
#
_symmetry.space_group_name_H-M   'P 1'
#
loop_
_entity.id
_entity.type
_entity.pdbx_description
1 polymer ?
#
loop_
_entity_poly.entity_id
_entity_poly.type
_entity_poly.pdbx_seq_one_letter_code
_entity_poly.pdbx_strand_id
1 'polypeptide(L)'
;MTSDSATPDPADPIFISYRQNDGTDVAAELAWLFRAAGIPVWRDRDDLPPGDTEARLKQAIAAGISGGVLVTTPDVVNSRVVKTLEAPQLLDLHADHEVFALGITNSVKTAGGGTDYNAPDRLLELRPGTLSGVDQQPAERNGLLALLRGFVWHRIASLRERIEVTDKTFHLSLQTRNTPQVYDRTGDELDIRLRPSDHERLPSVGGLQDLKDTIGLLPDAVTRSGAHRLRVAGGAHLSVAFTIGAALPSSRIGYMDVIDQQGATWASDGEARFIAQPQVQIAAEGRSRSAITTGRPSVAVYVDLLPQRSDTAFVRYIEAHEPFLAGWLHLTSASGTLLDPTYAGLIAADVAAHIRALSNGNSNAEVHLLLRCPFPLALLIGRLTNTLRVVVHEWDDSDPVTGEDHRARYVPTLRVRASASAGVIEEVLLPDAC
;
A
#
# COMPACT_ATOMS: atom_id res chain seq x y z
N MET A 1 38.35 19.05 5.45
CA MET A 1 37.75 19.13 4.11
C MET A 1 36.30 18.74 4.30
N THR A 2 35.43 19.73 4.40
CA THR A 2 33.97 19.54 4.45
C THR A 2 33.58 18.94 3.11
N SER A 3 33.16 17.67 3.09
CA SER A 3 32.39 17.17 1.96
C SER A 3 31.13 18.04 1.92
N ASP A 4 30.92 18.78 0.85
CA ASP A 4 29.59 19.33 0.55
C ASP A 4 28.63 18.13 0.51
N SER A 5 27.95 17.86 1.63
CA SER A 5 26.84 16.92 1.61
C SER A 5 25.77 17.57 0.78
N ALA A 6 25.47 16.98 -0.38
CA ALA A 6 24.34 17.41 -1.19
C ALA A 6 23.10 17.50 -0.29
N THR A 7 22.34 18.59 -0.43
CA THR A 7 21.10 18.76 0.32
C THR A 7 20.21 17.53 0.15
N PRO A 8 19.73 16.91 1.23
CA PRO A 8 18.86 15.73 1.14
C PRO A 8 17.64 15.98 0.26
N ASP A 9 17.35 15.06 -0.67
CA ASP A 9 16.10 15.08 -1.41
C ASP A 9 15.00 14.48 -0.51
N PRO A 10 13.87 15.17 -0.25
CA PRO A 10 12.77 14.61 0.54
C PRO A 10 12.21 13.29 -0.01
N ALA A 11 12.40 13.02 -1.31
CA ALA A 11 11.99 11.77 -1.96
C ALA A 11 12.97 10.60 -1.73
N ASP A 12 14.17 10.86 -1.20
CA ASP A 12 15.15 9.80 -0.93
C ASP A 12 14.69 8.85 0.20
N PRO A 13 15.34 7.68 0.36
CA PRO A 13 15.03 6.70 1.40
C PRO A 13 15.34 7.17 2.82
N ILE A 14 14.72 6.49 3.78
CA ILE A 14 15.06 6.58 5.21
C ILE A 14 16.09 5.50 5.56
N PHE A 15 17.13 5.89 6.29
CA PHE A 15 18.11 4.95 6.86
C PHE A 15 17.65 4.47 8.24
N ILE A 16 17.65 3.15 8.49
CA ILE A 16 17.35 2.60 9.82
C ILE A 16 18.67 2.15 10.46
N SER A 17 19.09 2.86 11.51
CA SER A 17 20.26 2.54 12.33
C SER A 17 19.86 1.63 13.48
N TYR A 18 20.48 0.45 13.56
CA TYR A 18 20.17 -0.53 14.60
C TYR A 18 21.37 -1.45 14.88
N ARG A 19 21.39 -2.05 16.08
CA ARG A 19 22.31 -3.13 16.39
C ARG A 19 21.75 -4.46 15.86
N GLN A 20 22.49 -5.16 15.01
CA GLN A 20 22.02 -6.39 14.36
C GLN A 20 21.58 -7.50 15.33
N ASN A 21 22.22 -7.61 16.50
CA ASN A 21 21.94 -8.73 17.41
C ASN A 21 20.58 -8.65 18.12
N ASP A 22 20.00 -7.46 18.26
CA ASP A 22 18.82 -7.23 19.11
C ASP A 22 17.84 -6.19 18.54
N GLY A 23 18.24 -5.37 17.59
CA GLY A 23 17.37 -4.43 16.88
C GLY A 23 16.79 -4.96 15.57
N THR A 24 17.20 -6.16 15.11
CA THR A 24 16.86 -6.67 13.76
C THR A 24 15.36 -6.80 13.52
N ASP A 25 14.60 -7.30 14.49
CA ASP A 25 13.17 -7.56 14.31
C ASP A 25 12.37 -6.25 14.28
N VAL A 26 12.66 -5.32 15.18
CA VAL A 26 12.06 -3.97 15.20
C VAL A 26 12.40 -3.22 13.91
N ALA A 27 13.67 -3.26 13.48
CA ALA A 27 14.09 -2.63 12.23
C ALA A 27 13.40 -3.26 11.01
N ALA A 28 13.21 -4.58 11.00
CA ALA A 28 12.52 -5.28 9.92
C ALA A 28 11.04 -4.91 9.87
N GLU A 29 10.34 -4.90 11.01
CA GLU A 29 8.94 -4.49 11.08
C GLU A 29 8.77 -3.04 10.62
N LEU A 30 9.59 -2.14 11.16
CA LEU A 30 9.56 -0.73 10.80
C LEU A 30 9.83 -0.50 9.31
N ALA A 31 10.80 -1.22 8.72
CA ALA A 31 11.11 -1.12 7.30
C ALA A 31 9.91 -1.51 6.42
N TRP A 32 9.17 -2.56 6.79
CA TRP A 32 7.99 -2.97 6.04
C TRP A 32 6.81 -2.02 6.20
N LEU A 33 6.62 -1.45 7.38
CA LEU A 33 5.62 -0.41 7.60
C LEU A 33 5.92 0.86 6.78
N PHE A 34 7.16 1.32 6.74
CA PHE A 34 7.58 2.43 5.87
C PHE A 34 7.31 2.14 4.39
N ARG A 35 7.72 0.96 3.91
CA ARG A 35 7.50 0.52 2.53
C ARG A 35 6.01 0.44 2.17
N ALA A 36 5.17 -0.09 3.07
CA ALA A 36 3.73 -0.16 2.86
C ALA A 36 3.06 1.22 2.83
N ALA A 37 3.58 2.19 3.59
CA ALA A 37 3.12 3.58 3.56
C ALA A 37 3.67 4.41 2.38
N GLY A 38 4.61 3.85 1.62
CA GLY A 38 5.18 4.51 0.44
C GLY A 38 6.52 5.22 0.66
N ILE A 39 7.22 4.95 1.76
CA ILE A 39 8.54 5.52 2.03
C ILE A 39 9.60 4.46 1.71
N PRO A 40 10.53 4.72 0.76
CA PRO A 40 11.67 3.85 0.53
C PRO A 40 12.55 3.76 1.78
N VAL A 41 13.11 2.57 2.04
CA VAL A 41 13.95 2.31 3.21
C VAL A 41 15.26 1.70 2.77
N TRP A 42 16.35 2.24 3.32
CA TRP A 42 17.68 1.67 3.22
C TRP A 42 17.94 0.72 4.37
N ARG A 43 18.19 -0.56 4.07
CA ARG A 43 18.51 -1.57 5.07
C ARG A 43 19.74 -2.39 4.70
N ASP A 44 20.70 -2.34 5.62
CA ASP A 44 21.96 -3.09 5.65
C ASP A 44 21.90 -4.54 5.12
N ARG A 45 20.98 -5.36 5.61
CA ARG A 45 20.96 -6.80 5.30
C ARG A 45 20.56 -7.12 3.85
N ASP A 46 19.69 -6.29 3.27
CA ASP A 46 19.01 -6.61 2.02
C ASP A 46 19.53 -5.75 0.85
N ASP A 47 20.18 -4.61 1.13
CA ASP A 47 20.56 -3.59 0.13
C ASP A 47 22.09 -3.43 -0.10
N LEU A 48 22.93 -4.17 0.63
CA LEU A 48 24.39 -4.13 0.50
C LEU A 48 25.01 -5.43 0.00
N PRO A 49 26.05 -5.36 -0.87
CA PRO A 49 26.94 -6.49 -1.11
C PRO A 49 27.64 -6.93 0.20
N PRO A 50 28.03 -8.21 0.36
CA PRO A 50 28.81 -8.65 1.50
C PRO A 50 30.07 -7.79 1.70
N GLY A 51 30.22 -7.12 2.85
CA GLY A 51 31.30 -6.17 3.10
C GLY A 51 31.29 -5.50 4.49
N ASP A 52 32.25 -4.60 4.70
CA ASP A 52 32.54 -3.94 5.99
C ASP A 52 31.41 -3.00 6.45
N THR A 53 31.03 -3.14 7.72
CA THR A 53 29.94 -2.43 8.40
C THR A 53 30.17 -0.92 8.51
N GLU A 54 31.42 -0.46 8.51
CA GLU A 54 31.73 0.97 8.61
C GLU A 54 31.55 1.74 7.29
N ALA A 55 31.49 1.05 6.14
CA ALA A 55 31.25 1.67 4.84
C ALA A 55 29.76 2.00 4.58
N ARG A 56 28.85 1.44 5.39
CA ARG A 56 27.41 1.37 5.13
C ARG A 56 26.72 2.73 5.13
N LEU A 57 26.84 3.48 6.22
CA LEU A 57 26.22 4.80 6.30
C LEU A 57 26.86 5.80 5.33
N LYS A 58 28.17 5.71 5.12
CA LYS A 58 28.85 6.55 4.12
C LYS A 58 28.31 6.29 2.71
N GLN A 59 28.05 5.03 2.36
CA GLN A 59 27.42 4.66 1.09
C GLN A 59 25.97 5.13 1.02
N ALA A 60 25.20 4.97 2.09
CA ALA A 60 23.81 5.45 2.15
C ALA A 60 23.74 6.97 1.97
N ILE A 61 24.57 7.74 2.69
CA ILE A 61 24.70 9.19 2.55
C ILE A 61 25.13 9.56 1.13
N ALA A 62 26.15 8.87 0.58
CA ALA A 62 26.60 9.11 -0.80
C ALA A 62 25.53 8.79 -1.85
N ALA A 63 24.62 7.85 -1.55
CA ALA A 63 23.49 7.48 -2.40
C ALA A 63 22.24 8.35 -2.20
N GLY A 64 22.26 9.28 -1.22
CA GLY A 64 21.12 10.11 -0.85
C GLY A 64 20.17 9.43 0.13
N ILE A 65 19.99 10.06 1.30
CA ILE A 65 18.99 9.70 2.32
C ILE A 65 18.22 10.96 2.74
N SER A 66 16.91 10.82 2.93
CA SER A 66 16.01 11.93 3.34
C SER A 66 15.80 11.99 4.85
N GLY A 67 16.26 10.98 5.58
CA GLY A 67 16.09 10.90 7.02
C GLY A 67 16.68 9.64 7.63
N GLY A 68 16.57 9.53 8.95
CA GLY A 68 17.08 8.42 9.74
C GLY A 68 16.16 8.02 10.88
N VAL A 69 16.17 6.73 11.23
CA VAL A 69 15.58 6.23 12.48
C VAL A 69 16.63 5.51 13.32
N LEU A 70 16.76 5.91 14.58
CA LEU A 70 17.58 5.21 15.57
C LEU A 70 16.73 4.17 16.31
N VAL A 71 17.09 2.90 16.17
CA VAL A 71 16.48 1.79 16.93
C VAL A 71 17.26 1.61 18.23
N THR A 72 16.66 2.05 19.34
CA THR A 72 17.26 1.99 20.68
C THR A 72 16.73 0.80 21.46
N THR A 73 17.59 -0.19 21.64
CA THR A 73 17.40 -1.35 22.51
C THR A 73 18.31 -1.24 23.74
N PRO A 74 18.05 -2.00 24.83
CA PRO A 74 18.93 -1.98 26.00
C PRO A 74 20.40 -2.26 25.68
N ASP A 75 20.67 -3.18 24.73
CA ASP A 75 22.03 -3.58 24.38
C ASP A 75 22.65 -2.76 23.24
N VAL A 76 21.98 -1.69 22.76
CA VAL A 76 22.55 -0.79 21.72
C VAL A 76 23.86 -0.15 22.18
N VAL A 77 24.06 -0.02 23.50
CA VAL A 77 25.31 0.42 24.13
C VAL A 77 26.53 -0.39 23.68
N ASN A 78 26.33 -1.64 23.25
CA ASN A 78 27.38 -2.54 22.78
C ASN A 78 27.69 -2.37 21.28
N SER A 79 27.00 -1.47 20.57
CA SER A 79 27.25 -1.19 19.14
C SER A 79 28.16 0.00 18.96
N ARG A 80 29.46 -0.24 18.74
CA ARG A 80 30.42 0.85 18.45
C ARG A 80 29.99 1.66 17.24
N VAL A 81 29.58 0.99 16.15
CA VAL A 81 29.22 1.62 14.88
C VAL A 81 28.05 2.59 15.06
N VAL A 82 26.98 2.16 15.74
CA VAL A 82 25.82 3.03 15.98
C VAL A 82 26.22 4.25 16.81
N LYS A 83 27.00 4.07 17.89
CA LYS A 83 27.39 5.15 18.81
C LYS A 83 28.36 6.16 18.19
N THR A 84 29.41 5.68 17.53
CA THR A 84 30.54 6.53 17.13
C THR A 84 30.48 7.00 15.68
N LEU A 85 29.62 6.38 14.87
CA LEU A 85 29.51 6.69 13.45
C LEU A 85 28.09 7.08 13.07
N GLU A 86 27.10 6.20 13.30
CA GLU A 86 25.78 6.40 12.72
C GLU A 86 24.97 7.49 13.41
N ALA A 87 24.79 7.40 14.74
CA ALA A 87 24.01 8.38 15.47
C ALA A 87 24.58 9.81 15.35
N PRO A 88 25.90 10.06 15.48
CA PRO A 88 26.46 11.39 15.28
C PRO A 88 26.19 11.94 13.88
N GLN A 89 26.38 11.13 12.82
CA GLN A 89 26.16 11.59 11.44
C GLN A 89 24.70 11.91 11.14
N LEU A 90 23.76 11.10 11.66
CA LEU A 90 22.33 11.37 11.50
C LEU A 90 21.91 12.64 12.27
N LEU A 91 22.55 12.91 13.41
CA LEU A 91 22.33 14.15 14.17
C LEU A 91 22.87 15.38 13.44
N ASP A 92 24.06 15.28 12.85
CA ASP A 92 24.64 16.35 12.05
C ASP A 92 23.72 16.68 10.85
N LEU A 93 23.26 15.65 10.11
CA LEU A 93 22.31 15.84 9.00
C LEU A 93 21.00 16.49 9.42
N HIS A 94 20.46 16.09 10.58
CA HIS A 94 19.23 16.67 11.12
C HIS A 94 19.41 18.12 11.57
N ALA A 95 20.58 18.47 12.12
CA ALA A 95 20.89 19.83 12.52
C ALA A 95 21.15 20.75 11.32
N ASP A 96 21.77 20.23 10.27
CA ASP A 96 22.21 20.99 9.10
C ASP A 96 21.11 21.15 8.03
N HIS A 97 20.09 20.28 8.02
CA HIS A 97 19.06 20.26 6.98
C HIS A 97 17.64 20.12 7.55
N GLU A 98 16.81 21.17 7.40
CA GLU A 98 15.40 21.17 7.83
C GLU A 98 14.56 20.07 7.15
N VAL A 99 14.90 19.71 5.91
CA VAL A 99 14.23 18.63 5.16
C VAL A 99 14.55 17.25 5.72
N PHE A 100 15.63 17.08 6.49
CA PHE A 100 16.05 15.79 7.00
C PHE A 100 15.26 15.37 8.24
N ALA A 101 14.48 14.29 8.11
CA ALA A 101 13.68 13.75 9.22
C ALA A 101 14.52 12.82 10.10
N LEU A 102 14.53 13.06 11.41
CA LEU A 102 15.13 12.15 12.39
C LEU A 102 14.06 11.66 13.37
N GLY A 103 14.08 10.36 13.64
CA GLY A 103 13.17 9.72 14.59
C GLY A 103 13.86 8.64 15.42
N ILE A 104 13.24 8.26 16.53
CA ILE A 104 13.74 7.23 17.44
C ILE A 104 12.63 6.24 17.73
N THR A 105 12.94 4.95 17.60
CA THR A 105 12.12 3.89 18.19
C THR A 105 12.83 3.30 19.41
N ASN A 106 12.14 3.23 20.54
CA ASN A 106 12.75 2.93 21.84
C ASN A 106 12.07 1.76 22.54
N SER A 107 12.83 0.68 22.74
CA SER A 107 12.42 -0.52 23.45
C SER A 107 12.73 -0.47 24.95
N VAL A 108 13.47 0.54 25.42
CA VAL A 108 13.90 0.63 26.82
C VAL A 108 12.75 1.09 27.70
N LYS A 109 12.51 0.35 28.80
CA LYS A 109 11.44 0.63 29.75
C LYS A 109 11.99 1.17 31.07
N THR A 110 11.23 2.08 31.67
CA THR A 110 11.41 2.53 33.05
C THR A 110 10.98 1.43 34.03
N ALA A 111 11.33 1.59 35.32
CA ALA A 111 10.88 0.68 36.38
C ALA A 111 9.34 0.59 36.48
N GLY A 112 8.61 1.62 36.05
CA GLY A 112 7.14 1.64 36.00
C GLY A 112 6.54 1.04 34.73
N GLY A 113 7.34 0.46 33.84
CA GLY A 113 6.90 -0.18 32.59
C GLY A 113 6.64 0.76 31.41
N GLY A 114 6.67 2.08 31.60
CA GLY A 114 6.61 3.06 30.50
C GLY A 114 7.94 3.19 29.75
N THR A 115 7.93 3.76 28.54
CA THR A 115 9.15 4.00 27.74
C THR A 115 10.10 4.98 28.44
N ASP A 116 11.39 4.63 28.53
CA ASP A 116 12.44 5.50 29.09
C ASP A 116 12.99 6.44 28.01
N TYR A 117 12.37 7.61 27.86
CA TYR A 117 12.75 8.61 26.85
C TYR A 117 14.18 9.17 27.03
N ASN A 118 14.80 9.02 28.20
CA ASN A 118 16.19 9.45 28.42
C ASN A 118 17.21 8.34 28.10
N ALA A 119 16.76 7.11 27.83
CA ALA A 119 17.64 5.99 27.56
C ALA A 119 18.52 6.17 26.31
N PRO A 120 18.02 6.68 25.16
CA PRO A 120 18.85 6.82 23.96
C PRO A 120 20.09 7.67 24.19
N ASP A 121 19.97 8.86 24.81
CA ASP A 121 21.13 9.71 25.12
C ASP A 121 22.17 8.95 25.94
N ARG A 122 21.73 8.24 26.99
CA ARG A 122 22.60 7.45 27.88
C ARG A 122 23.27 6.28 27.15
N LEU A 123 22.51 5.51 26.39
CA LEU A 123 23.00 4.28 25.74
C LEU A 123 23.87 4.58 24.53
N LEU A 124 23.63 5.71 23.85
CA LEU A 124 24.43 6.18 22.73
C LEU A 124 25.65 7.02 23.15
N GLU A 125 25.87 7.19 24.46
CA GLU A 125 26.96 8.00 25.04
C GLU A 125 26.94 9.46 24.56
N LEU A 126 25.74 10.00 24.32
CA LEU A 126 25.51 11.39 23.95
C LEU A 126 25.40 12.27 25.20
N ARG A 127 25.54 13.59 25.01
CA ARG A 127 25.27 14.55 26.09
C ARG A 127 23.78 14.48 26.45
N PRO A 128 23.40 14.45 27.73
CA PRO A 128 21.99 14.45 28.12
C PRO A 128 21.21 15.62 27.51
N GLY A 129 20.04 15.33 26.93
CA GLY A 129 19.19 16.31 26.26
C GLY A 129 19.48 16.48 24.77
N THR A 130 20.49 15.80 24.21
CA THR A 130 20.82 15.90 22.77
C THR A 130 19.63 15.48 21.90
N LEU A 131 18.90 14.44 22.31
CA LEU A 131 17.77 13.90 21.55
C LEU A 131 16.40 14.44 22.00
N SER A 132 16.35 15.45 22.88
CA SER A 132 15.10 15.94 23.47
C SER A 132 14.10 16.57 22.48
N GLY A 133 14.58 17.03 21.32
CA GLY A 133 13.74 17.57 20.24
C GLY A 133 13.39 16.57 19.14
N VAL A 134 13.89 15.33 19.21
CA VAL A 134 13.67 14.30 18.19
C VAL A 134 12.40 13.51 18.52
N ASP A 135 11.55 13.26 17.52
CA ASP A 135 10.34 12.44 17.74
C ASP A 135 10.73 11.02 18.14
N GLN A 136 10.29 10.62 19.33
CA GLN A 136 10.63 9.35 19.93
C GLN A 136 9.36 8.58 20.26
N GLN A 137 9.28 7.35 19.75
CA GLN A 137 8.13 6.48 19.95
C GLN A 137 8.54 5.13 20.55
N PRO A 138 7.63 4.46 21.28
CA PRO A 138 7.86 3.10 21.73
C PRO A 138 8.07 2.13 20.54
N ALA A 139 8.81 1.04 20.76
CA ALA A 139 9.10 0.04 19.73
C ALA A 139 7.94 -0.93 19.42
N GLU A 140 6.83 -0.84 20.16
CA GLU A 140 5.60 -1.57 19.85
C GLU A 140 4.93 -1.03 18.59
N ARG A 141 4.19 -1.88 17.86
CA ARG A 141 3.55 -1.56 16.57
C ARG A 141 2.80 -0.23 16.54
N ASN A 142 2.02 0.12 17.58
CA ASN A 142 1.33 1.41 17.65
C ASN A 142 2.30 2.61 17.70
N GLY A 143 3.43 2.48 18.39
CA GLY A 143 4.49 3.48 18.40
C GLY A 143 5.19 3.58 17.05
N LEU A 144 5.45 2.45 16.39
CA LEU A 144 6.01 2.42 15.03
C LEU A 144 5.08 3.14 14.02
N LEU A 145 3.77 2.89 14.09
CA LEU A 145 2.77 3.56 13.26
C LEU A 145 2.67 5.07 13.55
N ALA A 146 2.82 5.47 14.81
CA ALA A 146 2.87 6.89 15.18
C ALA A 146 4.10 7.59 14.60
N LEU A 147 5.28 6.96 14.70
CA LEU A 147 6.52 7.47 14.14
C LEU A 147 6.41 7.59 12.62
N LEU A 148 5.99 6.51 11.95
CA LEU A 148 5.77 6.46 10.51
C LEU A 148 4.89 7.60 10.00
N ARG A 149 3.78 7.87 10.71
CA ARG A 149 2.88 8.98 10.38
C ARG A 149 3.61 10.32 10.39
N GLY A 150 4.48 10.56 11.38
CA GLY A 150 5.32 11.76 11.43
C GLY A 150 6.20 11.91 10.20
N PHE A 151 6.89 10.84 9.80
CA PHE A 151 7.72 10.83 8.59
C PHE A 151 6.93 11.08 7.30
N VAL A 152 5.76 10.45 7.13
CA VAL A 152 4.90 10.70 5.97
C VAL A 152 4.50 12.18 5.92
N TRP A 153 4.07 12.77 7.04
CA TRP A 153 3.70 14.19 7.04
C TRP A 153 4.86 15.14 6.76
N HIS A 154 6.02 14.88 7.35
CA HIS A 154 7.22 15.66 7.08
C HIS A 154 7.60 15.60 5.60
N ARG A 155 7.68 14.39 5.04
CA ARG A 155 7.97 14.16 3.62
C ARG A 155 7.00 14.89 2.71
N ILE A 156 5.70 14.75 2.93
CA ILE A 156 4.68 15.42 2.11
C ILE A 156 4.78 16.94 2.24
N ALA A 157 5.05 17.48 3.44
CA ALA A 157 5.24 18.91 3.63
C ALA A 157 6.44 19.44 2.82
N SER A 158 7.56 18.71 2.83
CA SER A 158 8.77 19.05 2.09
C SER A 158 8.63 18.91 0.56
N LEU A 159 7.66 18.12 0.07
CA LEU A 159 7.42 17.91 -1.36
C LEU A 159 6.40 18.88 -1.97
N ARG A 160 5.76 19.75 -1.18
CA ARG A 160 4.68 20.64 -1.65
C ARG A 160 5.09 21.55 -2.80
N GLU A 161 6.29 22.14 -2.73
CA GLU A 161 6.80 23.03 -3.79
C GLU A 161 7.03 22.26 -5.10
N ARG A 162 7.56 21.04 -5.02
CA ARG A 162 7.76 20.14 -6.17
C ARG A 162 6.42 19.80 -6.85
N ILE A 163 5.41 19.50 -6.05
CA ILE A 163 4.08 19.14 -6.54
C ILE A 163 3.42 20.36 -7.20
N GLU A 164 3.55 21.56 -6.62
CA GLU A 164 3.00 22.79 -7.18
C GLU A 164 3.54 23.08 -8.59
N VAL A 165 4.84 22.88 -8.82
CA VAL A 165 5.45 23.09 -10.16
C VAL A 165 5.18 21.95 -11.14
N THR A 166 4.67 20.81 -10.68
CA THR A 166 4.32 19.62 -11.49
C THR A 166 2.81 19.56 -11.75
N ASP A 167 2.22 20.70 -12.09
CA ASP A 167 0.77 20.84 -12.34
C ASP A 167 -0.10 20.29 -11.19
N LYS A 168 0.39 20.41 -9.94
CA LYS A 168 -0.27 19.87 -8.75
C LYS A 168 -0.57 18.37 -8.88
N THR A 169 0.34 17.62 -9.49
CA THR A 169 0.25 16.17 -9.65
C THR A 169 1.00 15.47 -8.54
N PHE A 170 0.32 14.56 -7.85
CA PHE A 170 0.92 13.64 -6.90
C PHE A 170 1.27 12.33 -7.61
N HIS A 171 2.53 11.92 -7.57
CA HIS A 171 3.00 10.68 -8.15
C HIS A 171 3.04 9.57 -7.09
N LEU A 172 2.49 8.41 -7.45
CA LEU A 172 2.43 7.23 -6.62
C LEU A 172 2.89 6.02 -7.42
N SER A 173 3.92 5.34 -6.94
CA SER A 173 4.34 4.06 -7.49
C SER A 173 3.86 2.93 -6.59
N LEU A 174 3.29 1.88 -7.19
CA LEU A 174 2.74 0.72 -6.49
C LEU A 174 3.35 -0.58 -7.03
N GLN A 175 3.95 -1.39 -6.17
CA GLN A 175 4.45 -2.71 -6.54
C GLN A 175 4.18 -3.75 -5.45
N THR A 176 3.62 -4.90 -5.82
CA THR A 176 3.24 -5.94 -4.85
C THR A 176 3.80 -7.33 -5.17
N ARG A 177 4.51 -7.51 -6.29
CA ARG A 177 5.02 -8.81 -6.73
C ARG A 177 6.53 -8.95 -6.62
N ASN A 178 7.26 -7.84 -6.73
CA ASN A 178 8.71 -7.85 -6.68
C ASN A 178 9.19 -7.77 -5.22
N THR A 179 10.30 -8.44 -4.93
CA THR A 179 11.06 -8.18 -3.71
C THR A 179 11.64 -6.76 -3.80
N PRO A 180 11.22 -5.82 -2.93
CA PRO A 180 11.64 -4.44 -3.05
C PRO A 180 13.12 -4.29 -2.70
N GLN A 181 13.85 -3.62 -3.56
CA GLN A 181 15.21 -3.15 -3.33
C GLN A 181 15.23 -1.62 -3.21
N VAL A 182 16.21 -1.05 -2.50
CA VAL A 182 16.39 0.42 -2.44
C VAL A 182 16.45 1.05 -3.83
N TYR A 183 17.03 0.35 -4.80
CA TYR A 183 17.18 0.81 -6.18
C TYR A 183 15.86 0.82 -6.97
N ASP A 184 14.77 0.24 -6.43
CA ASP A 184 13.43 0.31 -7.01
C ASP A 184 12.68 1.61 -6.68
N ARG A 185 13.35 2.56 -6.01
CA ARG A 185 12.81 3.90 -5.75
C ARG A 185 12.63 4.65 -7.06
N THR A 186 11.47 5.27 -7.23
CA THR A 186 11.13 5.95 -8.50
C THR A 186 11.43 7.44 -8.46
N GLY A 187 11.60 8.01 -7.27
CA GLY A 187 11.62 9.45 -7.05
C GLY A 187 10.22 10.07 -6.94
N ASP A 188 9.16 9.26 -7.03
CA ASP A 188 7.79 9.67 -6.79
C ASP A 188 7.58 10.09 -5.32
N GLU A 189 6.51 10.84 -5.05
CA GLU A 189 6.19 11.28 -3.69
C GLU A 189 6.06 10.09 -2.73
N LEU A 190 5.43 9.00 -3.19
CA LEU A 190 5.29 7.74 -2.46
C LEU A 190 5.52 6.51 -3.35
N ASP A 191 6.28 5.55 -2.83
CA ASP A 191 6.62 4.25 -3.43
C ASP A 191 6.04 3.10 -2.58
N ILE A 192 4.77 2.76 -2.73
CA ILE A 192 4.13 1.67 -1.96
C ILE A 192 4.70 0.33 -2.42
N ARG A 193 5.29 -0.40 -1.47
CA ARG A 193 5.83 -1.75 -1.66
C ARG A 193 5.31 -2.67 -0.56
N LEU A 194 4.80 -3.83 -0.93
CA LEU A 194 4.36 -4.85 0.04
C LEU A 194 5.44 -5.93 0.22
N ARG A 195 5.31 -6.70 1.31
CA ARG A 195 6.10 -7.91 1.51
C ARG A 195 5.93 -8.85 0.32
N PRO A 196 7.02 -9.47 -0.16
CA PRO A 196 6.90 -10.54 -1.15
C PRO A 196 6.07 -11.68 -0.56
N SER A 197 5.32 -12.34 -1.42
CA SER A 197 4.57 -13.53 -1.06
C SER A 197 5.41 -14.76 -1.35
N ASP A 198 5.34 -15.76 -0.47
CA ASP A 198 5.86 -17.10 -0.76
C ASP A 198 4.87 -17.92 -1.63
N HIS A 199 3.67 -17.38 -1.88
CA HIS A 199 2.67 -17.97 -2.75
C HIS A 199 2.80 -17.44 -4.17
N GLU A 200 2.63 -18.32 -5.18
CA GLU A 200 2.88 -18.01 -6.60
C GLU A 200 1.93 -16.94 -7.17
N ARG A 201 0.65 -16.95 -6.75
CA ARG A 201 -0.38 -16.01 -7.22
C ARG A 201 -0.89 -14.98 -6.20
N LEU A 202 -0.96 -15.34 -4.92
CA LEU A 202 -1.63 -14.55 -3.89
C LEU A 202 -0.66 -13.55 -3.23
N PRO A 203 -1.13 -12.36 -2.82
CA PRO A 203 -0.31 -11.43 -2.07
C PRO A 203 0.06 -11.97 -0.68
N SER A 204 1.16 -11.43 -0.12
CA SER A 204 1.60 -11.74 1.24
C SER A 204 0.58 -11.28 2.27
N VAL A 205 0.16 -12.18 3.17
CA VAL A 205 -0.74 -11.86 4.29
C VAL A 205 -0.15 -10.77 5.18
N GLY A 206 1.12 -10.92 5.57
CA GLY A 206 1.88 -9.89 6.30
C GLY A 206 1.95 -8.56 5.56
N GLY A 207 2.13 -8.60 4.23
CA GLY A 207 2.11 -7.41 3.39
C GLY A 207 0.75 -6.71 3.36
N LEU A 208 -0.35 -7.47 3.33
CA LEU A 208 -1.71 -6.93 3.40
C LEU A 208 -2.03 -6.34 4.78
N GLN A 209 -1.51 -6.93 5.85
CA GLN A 209 -1.67 -6.40 7.22
C GLN A 209 -0.91 -5.09 7.39
N ASP A 210 0.33 -5.00 6.88
CA ASP A 210 1.07 -3.73 6.86
C ASP A 210 0.36 -2.66 6.00
N LEU A 211 -0.22 -3.06 4.85
CA LEU A 211 -1.05 -2.15 4.05
C LEU A 211 -2.29 -1.68 4.80
N LYS A 212 -3.00 -2.58 5.48
CA LYS A 212 -4.18 -2.24 6.29
C LYS A 212 -3.87 -1.15 7.31
N ASP A 213 -2.72 -1.26 7.98
CA ASP A 213 -2.34 -0.31 9.02
C ASP A 213 -1.89 1.05 8.48
N THR A 214 -1.48 1.12 7.22
CA THR A 214 -0.82 2.31 6.64
C THR A 214 -1.66 3.03 5.57
N ILE A 215 -2.53 2.31 4.86
CA ILE A 215 -3.31 2.85 3.73
C ILE A 215 -4.21 4.03 4.12
N GLY A 216 -4.60 4.13 5.40
CA GLY A 216 -5.37 5.27 5.92
C GLY A 216 -4.63 6.60 5.85
N LEU A 217 -3.29 6.60 5.72
CA LEU A 217 -2.48 7.82 5.58
C LEU A 217 -2.54 8.41 4.17
N LEU A 218 -2.74 7.56 3.15
CA LEU A 218 -2.62 7.92 1.74
C LEU A 218 -3.58 9.05 1.30
N PRO A 219 -4.88 9.04 1.68
CA PRO A 219 -5.80 10.09 1.25
C PRO A 219 -5.45 11.46 1.84
N ASP A 220 -5.00 11.47 3.09
CA ASP A 220 -4.53 12.67 3.78
C ASP A 220 -3.20 13.15 3.21
N ALA A 221 -2.29 12.25 2.83
CA ALA A 221 -1.03 12.59 2.16
C ALA A 221 -1.28 13.35 0.86
N VAL A 222 -2.14 12.81 -0.01
CA VAL A 222 -2.50 13.49 -1.27
C VAL A 222 -3.19 14.83 -0.98
N THR A 223 -4.12 14.89 -0.03
CA THR A 223 -4.84 16.14 0.27
C THR A 223 -3.92 17.22 0.84
N ARG A 224 -3.05 16.87 1.79
CA ARG A 224 -2.11 17.79 2.45
C ARG A 224 -1.03 18.30 1.52
N SER A 225 -0.71 17.54 0.47
CA SER A 225 0.26 17.96 -0.55
C SER A 225 -0.23 19.17 -1.37
N GLY A 226 -1.55 19.37 -1.46
CA GLY A 226 -2.16 20.38 -2.35
C GLY A 226 -2.43 19.87 -3.78
N ALA A 227 -2.19 18.59 -4.06
CA ALA A 227 -2.43 17.99 -5.37
C ALA A 227 -3.92 17.96 -5.75
N HIS A 228 -4.19 18.08 -7.05
CA HIS A 228 -5.53 17.94 -7.64
C HIS A 228 -5.62 16.77 -8.62
N ARG A 229 -4.46 16.25 -9.05
CA ARG A 229 -4.32 15.09 -9.92
C ARG A 229 -3.45 14.06 -9.22
N LEU A 230 -3.82 12.79 -9.34
CA LEU A 230 -2.99 11.67 -8.95
C LEU A 230 -2.49 10.96 -10.21
N ARG A 231 -1.21 10.64 -10.26
CA ARG A 231 -0.63 9.72 -11.25
C ARG A 231 -0.14 8.47 -10.52
N VAL A 232 -0.66 7.31 -10.91
CA VAL A 232 -0.26 6.02 -10.35
C VAL A 232 0.49 5.20 -11.40
N ALA A 233 1.61 4.60 -11.04
CA ALA A 233 2.37 3.70 -11.90
C ALA A 233 2.74 2.40 -11.16
N GLY A 234 3.25 1.42 -11.91
CA GLY A 234 3.73 0.15 -11.36
C GLY A 234 2.80 -1.02 -11.67
N GLY A 235 2.71 -1.99 -10.76
CA GLY A 235 1.96 -3.22 -10.97
C GLY A 235 1.59 -3.90 -9.66
N ALA A 236 0.34 -4.30 -9.52
CA ALA A 236 -0.16 -4.89 -8.28
C ALA A 236 -1.08 -6.08 -8.53
N HIS A 237 -1.22 -6.90 -7.49
CA HIS A 237 -2.38 -7.77 -7.29
C HIS A 237 -3.66 -6.92 -7.42
N LEU A 238 -4.69 -7.44 -8.11
CA LEU A 238 -5.87 -6.65 -8.48
C LEU A 238 -6.69 -6.22 -7.26
N SER A 239 -6.71 -7.02 -6.20
CA SER A 239 -7.27 -6.70 -4.90
C SER A 239 -6.61 -5.49 -4.25
N VAL A 240 -5.27 -5.41 -4.32
CA VAL A 240 -4.52 -4.27 -3.80
C VAL A 240 -4.77 -3.03 -4.66
N ALA A 241 -4.71 -3.17 -5.99
CA ALA A 241 -5.01 -2.06 -6.92
C ALA A 241 -6.42 -1.49 -6.66
N PHE A 242 -7.44 -2.33 -6.61
CA PHE A 242 -8.81 -1.92 -6.28
C PHE A 242 -8.87 -1.18 -4.95
N THR A 243 -8.18 -1.68 -3.93
CA THR A 243 -8.22 -1.10 -2.59
C THR A 243 -7.52 0.26 -2.52
N ILE A 244 -6.40 0.44 -3.23
CA ILE A 244 -5.75 1.76 -3.37
C ILE A 244 -6.68 2.75 -4.07
N GLY A 245 -7.38 2.30 -5.13
CA GLY A 245 -8.44 3.08 -5.76
C GLY A 245 -9.51 3.50 -4.77
N ALA A 246 -10.05 2.55 -3.99
CA ALA A 246 -11.10 2.80 -3.00
C ALA A 246 -10.63 3.73 -1.86
N ALA A 247 -9.35 3.74 -1.52
CA ALA A 247 -8.77 4.70 -0.57
C ALA A 247 -8.81 6.13 -1.12
N LEU A 248 -8.76 6.30 -2.44
CA LEU A 248 -8.63 7.56 -3.15
C LEU A 248 -9.87 7.85 -4.01
N PRO A 249 -11.05 8.04 -3.41
CA PRO A 249 -12.30 8.19 -4.15
C PRO A 249 -12.33 9.48 -4.98
N SER A 250 -13.08 9.45 -6.08
CA SER A 250 -13.30 10.60 -6.99
C SER A 250 -13.86 11.82 -6.28
N SER A 251 -14.68 11.60 -5.25
CA SER A 251 -15.24 12.66 -4.41
C SER A 251 -14.19 13.42 -3.58
N ARG A 252 -12.97 12.90 -3.47
CA ARG A 252 -11.88 13.51 -2.68
C ARG A 252 -10.75 14.05 -3.55
N ILE A 253 -10.44 13.36 -4.65
CA ILE A 253 -9.44 13.78 -5.65
C ILE A 253 -10.13 13.74 -7.00
N GLY A 254 -10.08 14.84 -7.76
CA GLY A 254 -10.82 14.93 -9.03
C GLY A 254 -10.27 13.98 -10.10
N TYR A 255 -8.97 14.05 -10.37
CA TYR A 255 -8.35 13.36 -11.51
C TYR A 255 -7.42 12.23 -11.05
N MET A 256 -7.46 11.09 -11.76
CA MET A 256 -6.51 10.01 -11.58
C MET A 256 -6.10 9.43 -12.94
N ASP A 257 -4.79 9.43 -13.17
CA ASP A 257 -4.15 8.78 -14.29
C ASP A 257 -3.43 7.54 -13.79
N VAL A 258 -3.62 6.39 -14.43
CA VAL A 258 -2.88 5.17 -14.12
C VAL A 258 -2.06 4.76 -15.34
N ILE A 259 -0.75 4.62 -15.16
CA ILE A 259 0.19 4.26 -16.22
C ILE A 259 0.41 2.75 -16.19
N ASP A 260 0.11 2.08 -17.29
CA ASP A 260 0.34 0.64 -17.40
C ASP A 260 1.81 0.28 -17.67
N GLN A 261 2.09 -1.02 -17.71
CA GLN A 261 3.44 -1.55 -17.97
C GLN A 261 3.94 -1.26 -19.39
N GLN A 262 3.07 -0.84 -20.30
CA GLN A 262 3.40 -0.43 -21.66
C GLN A 262 3.56 1.10 -21.78
N GLY A 263 3.36 1.84 -20.68
CA GLY A 263 3.42 3.30 -20.66
C GLY A 263 2.14 3.99 -21.13
N ALA A 264 1.06 3.25 -21.38
CA ALA A 264 -0.21 3.85 -21.77
C ALA A 264 -0.91 4.45 -20.55
N THR A 265 -1.59 5.58 -20.76
CA THR A 265 -2.32 6.30 -19.71
C THR A 265 -3.79 5.91 -19.70
N TRP A 266 -4.26 5.44 -18.56
CA TRP A 266 -5.66 5.12 -18.26
C TRP A 266 -6.21 6.20 -17.33
N ALA A 267 -6.93 7.16 -17.89
CA ALA A 267 -7.41 8.33 -17.16
C ALA A 267 -8.86 8.17 -16.68
N SER A 268 -9.16 8.75 -15.51
CA SER A 268 -10.52 8.90 -14.98
C SER A 268 -10.70 10.28 -14.34
N ASP A 269 -11.77 10.95 -14.75
CA ASP A 269 -12.17 12.29 -14.29
C ASP A 269 -13.65 12.36 -13.83
N GLY A 270 -14.34 11.23 -13.81
CA GLY A 270 -15.79 11.16 -13.63
C GLY A 270 -16.25 10.33 -12.43
N GLU A 271 -17.56 10.36 -12.22
CA GLU A 271 -18.29 9.55 -11.23
C GLU A 271 -18.90 8.30 -11.88
N ALA A 272 -19.20 7.28 -11.06
CA ALA A 272 -19.90 6.08 -11.52
C ALA A 272 -21.31 6.40 -12.04
N ARG A 273 -21.57 6.04 -13.30
CA ARG A 273 -22.81 6.32 -14.03
C ARG A 273 -22.94 5.36 -15.21
N PHE A 274 -24.17 5.02 -15.58
CA PHE A 274 -24.43 4.38 -16.86
C PHE A 274 -24.13 5.37 -17.99
N ILE A 275 -23.44 4.91 -19.02
CA ILE A 275 -23.05 5.73 -20.16
C ILE A 275 -24.02 5.50 -21.32
N ALA A 276 -24.32 6.54 -22.09
CA ALA A 276 -25.26 6.47 -23.22
C ALA A 276 -24.86 5.42 -24.28
N GLN A 277 -23.55 5.19 -24.43
CA GLN A 277 -22.99 4.07 -25.17
C GLN A 277 -22.32 3.14 -24.15
N PRO A 278 -22.96 2.00 -23.79
CA PRO A 278 -22.41 1.05 -22.84
C PRO A 278 -21.02 0.59 -23.27
N GLN A 279 -20.09 0.62 -22.33
CA GLN A 279 -18.72 0.12 -22.53
C GLN A 279 -18.61 -1.34 -22.08
N VAL A 280 -19.52 -1.78 -21.20
CA VAL A 280 -19.66 -3.16 -20.78
C VAL A 280 -21.05 -3.70 -21.07
N GLN A 281 -21.16 -5.02 -21.12
CA GLN A 281 -22.41 -5.75 -21.28
C GLN A 281 -22.53 -6.87 -20.26
N ILE A 282 -23.75 -7.21 -19.88
CA ILE A 282 -24.05 -8.36 -19.02
C ILE A 282 -24.03 -9.62 -19.89
N ALA A 283 -22.98 -10.43 -19.77
CA ALA A 283 -22.85 -11.69 -20.49
C ALA A 283 -23.72 -12.79 -19.88
N ALA A 284 -23.91 -12.75 -18.57
CA ALA A 284 -24.80 -13.64 -17.82
C ALA A 284 -25.21 -12.99 -16.49
N GLU A 285 -26.37 -13.38 -15.98
CA GLU A 285 -26.84 -12.99 -14.65
C GLU A 285 -27.62 -14.14 -13.99
N GLY A 286 -27.64 -14.13 -12.66
CA GLY A 286 -28.46 -15.04 -11.87
C GLY A 286 -29.07 -14.33 -10.67
N ARG A 287 -30.25 -14.81 -10.24
CA ARG A 287 -30.98 -14.26 -9.09
C ARG A 287 -31.50 -15.40 -8.23
N SER A 288 -31.26 -15.32 -6.94
CA SER A 288 -31.84 -16.24 -5.97
C SER A 288 -32.77 -15.47 -5.03
N ARG A 289 -34.08 -15.65 -5.21
CA ARG A 289 -35.09 -15.05 -4.31
C ARG A 289 -35.11 -15.68 -2.92
N SER A 290 -34.43 -16.81 -2.73
CA SER A 290 -34.42 -17.61 -1.51
C SER A 290 -33.06 -17.64 -0.82
N ALA A 291 -32.14 -16.72 -1.12
CA ALA A 291 -30.89 -16.60 -0.35
C ALA A 291 -31.23 -16.36 1.13
N ILE A 292 -31.12 -17.42 1.95
CA ILE A 292 -31.39 -17.36 3.39
C ILE A 292 -30.19 -16.67 4.02
N THR A 293 -30.33 -15.40 4.39
CA THR A 293 -29.26 -14.69 5.10
C THR A 293 -29.72 -14.23 6.46
N THR A 294 -29.14 -14.81 7.51
CA THR A 294 -29.11 -14.20 8.84
C THR A 294 -28.07 -13.07 8.80
N GLY A 295 -28.42 -11.91 8.22
CA GLY A 295 -27.50 -10.78 8.07
C GLY A 295 -27.71 -9.98 6.78
N ARG A 296 -26.69 -9.19 6.41
CA ARG A 296 -26.66 -8.46 5.14
C ARG A 296 -26.58 -9.46 3.98
N PRO A 297 -27.37 -9.30 2.91
CA PRO A 297 -27.26 -10.15 1.74
C PRO A 297 -25.89 -10.03 1.06
N SER A 298 -25.50 -11.07 0.32
CA SER A 298 -24.29 -11.08 -0.51
C SER A 298 -24.68 -11.17 -1.98
N VAL A 299 -23.93 -10.47 -2.84
CA VAL A 299 -24.04 -10.57 -4.31
C VAL A 299 -22.67 -10.76 -4.91
N ALA A 300 -22.56 -11.32 -6.11
CA ALA A 300 -21.27 -11.50 -6.79
C ALA A 300 -21.21 -10.73 -8.11
N VAL A 301 -20.06 -10.15 -8.43
CA VAL A 301 -19.82 -9.53 -9.74
C VAL A 301 -18.49 -10.02 -10.28
N TYR A 302 -18.54 -10.71 -11.41
CA TYR A 302 -17.38 -11.07 -12.20
C TYR A 302 -17.17 -10.04 -13.30
N VAL A 303 -16.03 -9.35 -13.27
CA VAL A 303 -15.64 -8.33 -14.23
C VAL A 303 -14.56 -8.92 -15.14
N ASP A 304 -14.95 -9.42 -16.32
CA ASP A 304 -14.05 -10.00 -17.32
C ASP A 304 -13.83 -9.04 -18.50
N LEU A 305 -12.73 -8.30 -18.43
CA LEU A 305 -12.39 -7.26 -19.40
C LEU A 305 -11.19 -7.64 -20.28
N LEU A 306 -10.76 -8.90 -20.25
CA LEU A 306 -9.71 -9.39 -21.14
C LEU A 306 -10.31 -10.04 -22.41
N PRO A 307 -9.64 -9.98 -23.57
CA PRO A 307 -10.22 -10.45 -24.84
C PRO A 307 -10.47 -11.96 -24.89
N GLN A 308 -9.62 -12.77 -24.25
CA GLN A 308 -9.76 -14.23 -24.23
C GLN A 308 -10.67 -14.63 -23.09
N ARG A 309 -11.76 -15.34 -23.35
CA ARG A 309 -12.65 -15.83 -22.28
C ARG A 309 -11.96 -16.82 -21.35
N SER A 310 -12.27 -16.73 -20.06
CA SER A 310 -11.79 -17.66 -19.04
C SER A 310 -12.76 -17.73 -17.87
N ASP A 311 -13.78 -18.58 -17.99
CA ASP A 311 -14.91 -18.59 -17.05
C ASP A 311 -14.77 -19.64 -15.94
N THR A 312 -13.82 -20.58 -16.05
CA THR A 312 -13.71 -21.77 -15.16
C THR A 312 -13.71 -21.42 -13.67
N ALA A 313 -12.91 -20.44 -13.25
CA ALA A 313 -12.82 -20.03 -11.86
C ALA A 313 -14.10 -19.34 -11.36
N PHE A 314 -14.76 -18.58 -12.23
CA PHE A 314 -16.03 -17.94 -11.93
C PHE A 314 -17.17 -18.97 -11.83
N VAL A 315 -17.23 -19.94 -12.74
CA VAL A 315 -18.19 -21.05 -12.70
C VAL A 315 -18.03 -21.83 -11.39
N ARG A 316 -16.80 -22.21 -11.04
CA ARG A 316 -16.49 -22.85 -9.74
C ARG A 316 -16.96 -21.99 -8.57
N TYR A 317 -16.75 -20.67 -8.63
CA TYR A 317 -17.20 -19.76 -7.56
C TYR A 317 -18.72 -19.77 -7.41
N ILE A 318 -19.47 -19.69 -8.51
CA ILE A 318 -20.94 -19.74 -8.48
C ILE A 318 -21.43 -21.10 -7.98
N GLU A 319 -20.91 -22.22 -8.47
CA GLU A 319 -21.28 -23.57 -7.98
C GLU A 319 -21.12 -23.70 -6.46
N ALA A 320 -20.07 -23.11 -5.89
CA ALA A 320 -19.80 -23.16 -4.46
C ALA A 320 -20.62 -22.17 -3.62
N HIS A 321 -21.08 -21.05 -4.20
CA HIS A 321 -21.66 -19.93 -3.44
C HIS A 321 -23.10 -19.56 -3.82
N GLU A 322 -23.65 -20.08 -4.91
CA GLU A 322 -24.99 -19.75 -5.41
C GLU A 322 -26.09 -19.81 -4.33
N PRO A 323 -26.13 -20.80 -3.42
CA PRO A 323 -27.14 -20.83 -2.34
C PRO A 323 -27.12 -19.61 -1.41
N PHE A 324 -25.99 -18.91 -1.32
CA PHE A 324 -25.75 -17.78 -0.42
C PHE A 324 -25.80 -16.41 -1.12
N LEU A 325 -25.85 -16.38 -2.45
CA LEU A 325 -25.87 -15.16 -3.23
C LEU A 325 -27.31 -14.74 -3.58
N ALA A 326 -27.71 -13.53 -3.21
CA ALA A 326 -29.00 -12.95 -3.61
C ALA A 326 -29.07 -12.70 -5.13
N GLY A 327 -27.93 -12.46 -5.76
CA GLY A 327 -27.78 -12.37 -7.20
C GLY A 327 -26.33 -12.22 -7.63
N TRP A 328 -26.09 -12.41 -8.92
CA TRP A 328 -24.76 -12.26 -9.49
C TRP A 328 -24.80 -11.72 -10.92
N LEU A 329 -23.73 -11.05 -11.33
CA LEU A 329 -23.52 -10.53 -12.68
C LEU A 329 -22.16 -10.98 -13.24
N HIS A 330 -22.14 -11.34 -14.53
CA HIS A 330 -20.93 -11.48 -15.33
C HIS A 330 -20.89 -10.31 -16.33
N LEU A 331 -19.96 -9.39 -16.14
CA LEU A 331 -19.73 -8.22 -16.99
C LEU A 331 -18.57 -8.48 -17.93
N THR A 332 -18.76 -8.18 -19.21
CA THR A 332 -17.72 -8.28 -20.24
C THR A 332 -17.58 -6.98 -21.03
N SER A 333 -16.46 -6.79 -21.71
CA SER A 333 -16.32 -5.69 -22.67
C SER A 333 -17.41 -5.77 -23.74
N ALA A 334 -18.06 -4.65 -24.03
CA ALA A 334 -19.06 -4.57 -25.10
C ALA A 334 -18.46 -4.78 -26.49
N SER A 335 -17.18 -4.43 -26.69
CA SER A 335 -16.50 -4.60 -27.98
C SER A 335 -16.01 -6.02 -28.23
N GLY A 336 -15.75 -6.80 -27.16
CA GLY A 336 -15.10 -8.11 -27.25
C GLY A 336 -13.63 -8.08 -27.73
N THR A 337 -13.04 -6.88 -27.84
CA THR A 337 -11.65 -6.67 -28.29
C THR A 337 -10.75 -6.23 -27.14
N LEU A 338 -9.46 -6.05 -27.43
CA LEU A 338 -8.55 -5.33 -26.54
C LEU A 338 -9.14 -3.94 -26.24
N LEU A 339 -9.07 -3.55 -24.97
CA LEU A 339 -9.56 -2.27 -24.50
C LEU A 339 -8.63 -1.14 -24.93
N ASP A 340 -9.21 -0.02 -25.33
CA ASP A 340 -8.50 1.22 -25.58
C ASP A 340 -8.40 2.03 -24.27
N PRO A 341 -7.18 2.34 -23.78
CA PRO A 341 -6.96 3.11 -22.55
C PRO A 341 -7.67 4.48 -22.53
N THR A 342 -7.96 5.07 -23.69
CA THR A 342 -8.65 6.37 -23.78
C THR A 342 -10.09 6.32 -23.26
N TYR A 343 -10.72 5.13 -23.24
CA TYR A 343 -12.06 4.93 -22.67
C TYR A 343 -12.04 4.43 -21.22
N ALA A 344 -10.87 4.38 -20.57
CA ALA A 344 -10.71 3.81 -19.23
C ALA A 344 -11.71 4.33 -18.19
N GLY A 345 -11.84 5.66 -18.08
CA GLY A 345 -12.79 6.29 -17.15
C GLY A 345 -14.25 5.93 -17.44
N LEU A 346 -14.64 5.81 -18.71
CA LEU A 346 -15.99 5.40 -19.10
C LEU A 346 -16.25 3.93 -18.76
N ILE A 347 -15.28 3.05 -19.04
CA ILE A 347 -15.36 1.61 -18.70
C ILE A 347 -15.48 1.44 -17.18
N ALA A 348 -14.63 2.11 -16.40
CA ALA A 348 -14.67 2.04 -14.95
C ALA A 348 -15.99 2.58 -14.38
N ALA A 349 -16.49 3.69 -14.92
CA ALA A 349 -17.77 4.28 -14.50
C ALA A 349 -18.97 3.36 -14.77
N ASP A 350 -18.98 2.70 -15.94
CA ASP A 350 -20.05 1.79 -16.35
C ASP A 350 -20.03 0.50 -15.51
N VAL A 351 -18.85 -0.10 -15.29
CA VAL A 351 -18.68 -1.24 -14.38
C VAL A 351 -19.14 -0.90 -12.96
N ALA A 352 -18.69 0.23 -12.42
CA ALA A 352 -19.06 0.65 -11.06
C ALA A 352 -20.57 0.95 -10.94
N ALA A 353 -21.21 1.45 -12.01
CA ALA A 353 -22.66 1.63 -12.05
C ALA A 353 -23.41 0.31 -11.97
N HIS A 354 -22.98 -0.73 -12.71
CA HIS A 354 -23.54 -2.08 -12.61
C HIS A 354 -23.36 -2.70 -11.22
N ILE A 355 -22.15 -2.60 -10.64
CA ILE A 355 -21.88 -3.10 -9.28
C ILE A 355 -22.82 -2.42 -8.27
N ARG A 356 -22.93 -1.09 -8.33
CA ARG A 356 -23.78 -0.32 -7.42
C ARG A 356 -25.26 -0.66 -7.60
N ALA A 357 -25.73 -0.80 -8.84
CA ALA A 357 -27.11 -1.18 -9.13
C ALA A 357 -27.45 -2.56 -8.55
N LEU A 358 -26.55 -3.54 -8.70
CA LEU A 358 -26.75 -4.88 -8.13
C LEU A 358 -26.80 -4.85 -6.60
N SER A 359 -25.84 -4.16 -5.95
CA SER A 359 -25.82 -4.04 -4.49
C SER A 359 -27.08 -3.32 -3.97
N ASN A 360 -27.43 -2.18 -4.55
CA ASN A 360 -28.60 -1.38 -4.14
C ASN A 360 -29.92 -2.16 -4.35
N GLY A 361 -30.05 -2.86 -5.47
CA GLY A 361 -31.21 -3.71 -5.78
C GLY A 361 -31.39 -4.89 -4.81
N ASN A 362 -30.36 -5.21 -4.02
CA ASN A 362 -30.35 -6.28 -3.03
C ASN A 362 -30.07 -5.73 -1.62
N SER A 363 -30.69 -4.61 -1.25
CA SER A 363 -30.64 -4.03 0.10
C SER A 363 -29.22 -3.60 0.54
N ASN A 364 -28.46 -3.01 -0.39
CA ASN A 364 -27.05 -2.64 -0.20
C ASN A 364 -26.20 -3.85 0.18
N ALA A 365 -26.33 -4.94 -0.56
CA ALA A 365 -25.61 -6.19 -0.34
C ALA A 365 -24.08 -6.01 -0.33
N GLU A 366 -23.38 -6.86 0.44
CA GLU A 366 -21.92 -6.99 0.31
C GLU A 366 -21.60 -7.60 -1.06
N VAL A 367 -20.66 -6.98 -1.78
CA VAL A 367 -20.28 -7.39 -3.13
C VAL A 367 -19.05 -8.27 -3.08
N HIS A 368 -19.17 -9.52 -3.49
CA HIS A 368 -18.03 -10.36 -3.83
C HIS A 368 -17.56 -10.00 -5.24
N LEU A 369 -16.44 -9.31 -5.33
CA LEU A 369 -15.89 -8.81 -6.59
C LEU A 369 -14.75 -9.70 -7.07
N LEU A 370 -14.92 -10.24 -8.27
CA LEU A 370 -13.97 -11.10 -8.97
C LEU A 370 -13.46 -10.32 -10.18
N LEU A 371 -12.17 -9.96 -10.17
CA LEU A 371 -11.59 -9.12 -11.22
C LEU A 371 -10.76 -9.96 -12.18
N ARG A 372 -11.00 -9.77 -13.48
CA ARG A 372 -10.15 -10.20 -14.58
C ARG A 372 -10.03 -9.06 -15.58
N CYS A 373 -9.19 -8.09 -15.23
CA CYS A 373 -9.01 -6.87 -16.00
C CYS A 373 -7.56 -6.37 -15.92
N PRO A 374 -7.15 -5.44 -16.80
CA PRO A 374 -5.90 -4.70 -16.63
C PRO A 374 -5.84 -4.03 -15.26
N PHE A 375 -4.67 -4.05 -14.61
CA PHE A 375 -4.49 -3.44 -13.28
C PHE A 375 -4.98 -1.97 -13.19
N PRO A 376 -4.82 -1.11 -14.22
CA PRO A 376 -5.31 0.25 -14.16
C PRO A 376 -6.81 0.32 -13.89
N LEU A 377 -7.58 -0.55 -14.54
CA LEU A 377 -9.03 -0.59 -14.37
C LEU A 377 -9.45 -1.06 -12.98
N ALA A 378 -8.73 -1.98 -12.34
CA ALA A 378 -9.03 -2.34 -10.96
C ALA A 378 -8.97 -1.12 -10.03
N LEU A 379 -7.93 -0.29 -10.19
CA LEU A 379 -7.71 0.96 -9.45
C LEU A 379 -8.82 1.99 -9.73
N LEU A 380 -9.13 2.22 -11.02
CA LEU A 380 -10.17 3.15 -11.44
C LEU A 380 -11.57 2.72 -11.01
N ILE A 381 -11.89 1.41 -11.05
CA ILE A 381 -13.16 0.89 -10.55
C ILE A 381 -13.24 1.12 -9.05
N GLY A 382 -12.18 0.76 -8.29
CA GLY A 382 -12.13 0.93 -6.84
C GLY A 382 -12.44 2.36 -6.38
N ARG A 383 -11.87 3.36 -7.07
CA ARG A 383 -12.13 4.79 -6.85
C ARG A 383 -13.62 5.18 -6.86
N LEU A 384 -14.44 4.44 -7.58
CA LEU A 384 -15.87 4.75 -7.77
C LEU A 384 -16.78 3.92 -6.86
N THR A 385 -16.22 3.21 -5.87
CA THR A 385 -16.96 2.31 -4.96
C THR A 385 -17.17 2.85 -3.55
N ASN A 386 -17.07 4.17 -3.35
CA ASN A 386 -17.12 4.84 -2.04
C ASN A 386 -18.31 4.46 -1.13
N THR A 387 -19.47 4.12 -1.70
CA THR A 387 -20.68 3.73 -0.95
C THR A 387 -20.84 2.22 -0.72
N LEU A 388 -19.91 1.41 -1.23
CA LEU A 388 -20.03 -0.05 -1.28
C LEU A 388 -19.23 -0.74 -0.18
N ARG A 389 -19.64 -1.98 0.11
CA ARG A 389 -18.86 -2.97 0.87
C ARG A 389 -18.45 -4.06 -0.10
N VAL A 390 -17.15 -4.31 -0.21
CA VAL A 390 -16.63 -5.18 -1.26
C VAL A 390 -15.67 -6.19 -0.66
N VAL A 391 -15.91 -7.47 -0.90
CA VAL A 391 -14.93 -8.54 -0.71
C VAL A 391 -14.24 -8.76 -2.05
N VAL A 392 -12.98 -8.32 -2.17
CA VAL A 392 -12.21 -8.45 -3.41
C VAL A 392 -11.46 -9.76 -3.39
N HIS A 393 -11.53 -10.49 -4.51
CA HIS A 393 -10.91 -11.81 -4.66
C HIS A 393 -9.69 -11.74 -5.58
N GLU A 394 -8.71 -12.58 -5.31
CA GLU A 394 -7.61 -12.87 -6.23
C GLU A 394 -7.83 -14.19 -6.93
N TRP A 395 -7.35 -14.28 -8.17
CA TRP A 395 -7.38 -15.51 -8.94
C TRP A 395 -6.18 -16.39 -8.57
N ASP A 396 -6.43 -17.68 -8.40
CA ASP A 396 -5.45 -18.66 -7.98
C ASP A 396 -5.64 -19.99 -8.74
N ASP A 397 -4.61 -20.41 -9.47
CA ASP A 397 -4.52 -21.70 -10.17
C ASP A 397 -3.61 -22.70 -9.47
N SER A 398 -3.13 -22.40 -8.26
CA SER A 398 -2.26 -23.31 -7.53
C SER A 398 -3.02 -24.58 -7.16
N ASP A 399 -2.32 -25.72 -7.26
CA ASP A 399 -2.88 -27.01 -6.91
C ASP A 399 -3.43 -26.99 -5.46
N PRO A 400 -4.60 -27.60 -5.22
CA PRO A 400 -5.18 -27.60 -3.89
C PRO A 400 -4.30 -28.41 -2.93
N VAL A 401 -4.04 -27.86 -1.74
CA VAL A 401 -3.37 -28.61 -0.65
C VAL A 401 -4.20 -29.82 -0.23
N THR A 402 -5.53 -29.72 -0.34
CA THR A 402 -6.48 -30.80 -0.05
C THR A 402 -7.63 -30.82 -1.05
N GLY A 403 -8.07 -32.01 -1.47
CA GLY A 403 -9.18 -32.21 -2.42
C GLY A 403 -8.72 -32.52 -3.85
N GLU A 404 -9.69 -32.81 -4.73
CA GLU A 404 -9.44 -33.27 -6.11
C GLU A 404 -9.88 -32.24 -7.19
N ASP A 405 -10.37 -31.06 -6.79
CA ASP A 405 -10.78 -30.01 -7.74
C ASP A 405 -9.61 -29.07 -8.09
N HIS A 406 -8.90 -29.43 -9.17
CA HIS A 406 -7.77 -28.69 -9.74
C HIS A 406 -8.17 -27.48 -10.61
N ARG A 407 -9.47 -27.14 -10.71
CA ARG A 407 -9.89 -25.93 -11.43
C ARG A 407 -9.34 -24.69 -10.72
N ALA A 408 -8.93 -23.67 -11.46
CA ALA A 408 -8.60 -22.37 -10.86
C ALA A 408 -9.78 -21.83 -10.02
N ARG A 409 -9.47 -21.00 -9.02
CA ARG A 409 -10.45 -20.48 -8.04
C ARG A 409 -10.24 -19.00 -7.80
N TYR A 410 -11.27 -18.35 -7.25
CA TYR A 410 -11.18 -17.01 -6.70
C TYR A 410 -11.12 -17.09 -5.17
N VAL A 411 -10.08 -16.51 -4.57
CA VAL A 411 -9.83 -16.55 -3.14
C VAL A 411 -10.13 -15.18 -2.53
N PRO A 412 -11.01 -15.08 -1.52
CA PRO A 412 -11.30 -13.80 -0.86
C PRO A 412 -10.03 -13.25 -0.22
N THR A 413 -9.68 -12.01 -0.52
CA THR A 413 -8.37 -11.43 -0.17
C THR A 413 -8.50 -10.25 0.80
N LEU A 414 -9.36 -9.27 0.47
CA LEU A 414 -9.58 -8.07 1.30
C LEU A 414 -11.08 -7.77 1.42
N ARG A 415 -11.53 -7.42 2.63
CA ARG A 415 -12.82 -6.76 2.85
C ARG A 415 -12.61 -5.25 2.89
N VAL A 416 -13.21 -4.55 1.93
CA VAL A 416 -13.00 -3.13 1.64
C VAL A 416 -14.26 -2.32 1.94
N ARG A 417 -14.07 -1.21 2.66
CA ARG A 417 -15.08 -0.17 2.91
C ARG A 417 -14.42 1.21 2.87
N ALA A 418 -14.47 1.86 1.71
CA ALA A 418 -13.82 3.15 1.43
C ALA A 418 -14.07 4.26 2.46
N SER A 419 -15.29 4.35 3.02
CA SER A 419 -15.66 5.40 3.98
C SER A 419 -15.66 4.94 5.45
N ALA A 420 -14.93 3.88 5.80
CA ALA A 420 -14.79 3.44 7.18
C ALA A 420 -13.82 4.34 7.97
N SER A 421 -14.17 4.67 9.21
CA SER A 421 -13.35 5.50 10.10
C SER A 421 -12.02 4.84 10.50
N ALA A 422 -11.95 3.50 10.42
CA ALA A 422 -10.76 2.72 10.75
C ALA A 422 -9.80 2.53 9.57
N GLY A 423 -10.11 3.10 8.39
CA GLY A 423 -9.37 2.88 7.15
C GLY A 423 -10.13 2.00 6.15
N VAL A 424 -9.71 2.03 4.89
CA VAL A 424 -10.43 1.40 3.77
C VAL A 424 -10.45 -0.14 3.82
N ILE A 425 -9.46 -0.77 4.46
CA ILE A 425 -9.40 -2.22 4.66
C ILE A 425 -10.00 -2.56 6.02
N GLU A 426 -11.16 -3.21 6.04
CA GLU A 426 -11.77 -3.68 7.29
C GLU A 426 -11.07 -4.96 7.77
N GLU A 427 -10.74 -5.86 6.84
CA GLU A 427 -10.25 -7.20 7.14
C GLU A 427 -9.35 -7.73 6.02
N VAL A 428 -8.29 -8.45 6.41
CA VAL A 428 -7.47 -9.28 5.52
C VAL A 428 -8.03 -10.70 5.63
N LEU A 429 -8.47 -11.27 4.52
CA LEU A 429 -9.25 -12.51 4.47
C LEU A 429 -8.43 -13.73 4.04
N LEU A 430 -7.22 -13.51 3.51
CA LEU A 430 -6.32 -14.61 3.22
C LEU A 430 -5.95 -15.32 4.52
N PRO A 431 -5.95 -16.66 4.54
CA PRO A 431 -5.48 -17.42 5.69
C PRO A 431 -3.99 -17.15 5.90
N ASP A 432 -3.55 -17.03 7.15
CA ASP A 432 -2.12 -17.06 7.46
C ASP A 432 -1.53 -18.34 6.84
N ALA A 433 -0.43 -18.20 6.10
CA ALA A 433 0.26 -19.36 5.51
C ALA A 433 0.61 -20.34 6.65
N CYS A 434 0.17 -21.60 6.51
CA CYS A 434 0.54 -22.68 7.43
C CYS A 434 2.00 -23.06 7.30
#